data_AF-A0A956EYG0-F1
#
_entry.id   AF-A0A956EYG0-F1
#
_cell.length_a   1.000
_cell.length_b   1.000
_cell.length_c   1.000
_cell.angle_alpha   90.00
_cell.angle_beta   90.00
_cell.angle_gamma   90.00
#
_symmetry.space_group_name_H-M   'P 1'
#
loop_
_entity.id
_entity.type
_entity.pdbx_description
1 polymer ?
#
loop_
_entity_poly.entity_id
_entity_poly.type
_entity_poly.pdbx_seq_one_letter_code
_entity_poly.pdbx_strand_id
1 'polypeptide(L)' 'LVTYALEGPRGSRCICVNGAAAHLNEPGDLVILATFADMDRAEARDYQPKVVRVDRDNRVIDDESPELPGPILNSIACA' A
#
# COMPACT_ATOMS: atom_id res chain seq x y z
N LEU A 1 -8.55 8.52 -0.88
CA LEU A 1 -8.71 8.95 -2.28
C LEU A 1 -8.55 7.74 -3.21
N VAL A 2 -9.10 7.77 -4.42
CA VAL A 2 -8.88 6.73 -5.45
C VAL A 2 -8.40 7.42 -6.72
N THR A 3 -7.33 6.90 -7.33
CA THR A 3 -6.75 7.42 -8.57
C THR A 3 -6.04 6.28 -9.30
N TYR A 4 -5.43 6.57 -10.45
CA TYR A 4 -4.64 5.64 -11.24
C TYR A 4 -3.13 5.89 -11.08
N ALA A 5 -2.34 4.85 -11.30
CA ALA A 5 -0.88 4.93 -11.30
C ALA A 5 -0.34 5.26 -12.70
N LEU A 6 0.76 6.02 -12.75
CA LEU A 6 1.57 6.23 -13.94
C LEU A 6 2.98 5.71 -13.68
N GLU A 7 3.61 5.13 -14.69
CA GLU A 7 4.98 4.62 -14.55
C GLU A 7 5.97 5.76 -14.32
N GLY A 8 6.78 5.62 -13.27
CA GLY A 8 7.90 6.51 -12.97
C GLY A 8 9.22 5.97 -13.54
N PRO A 9 10.26 6.81 -13.64
CA PRO A 9 11.59 6.36 -14.05
C PRO A 9 12.12 5.25 -13.15
N ARG A 10 12.59 4.15 -13.77
CA ARG A 10 13.15 2.99 -13.06
C ARG A 10 14.28 3.43 -12.13
N GLY A 11 14.24 2.95 -10.88
CA GLY A 11 15.27 3.24 -9.86
C GLY A 11 15.13 4.59 -9.17
N SER A 12 14.18 5.45 -9.57
CA SER A 12 13.98 6.78 -8.95
C SER A 12 13.47 6.73 -7.51
N ARG A 13 12.75 5.66 -7.14
CA ARG A 13 12.06 5.50 -5.84
C ARG A 13 11.05 6.63 -5.54
N CYS A 14 10.64 7.34 -6.58
CA CYS A 14 9.74 8.47 -6.45
C CYS A 14 8.29 8.00 -6.28
N ILE A 15 7.62 8.50 -5.24
CA ILE A 15 6.15 8.48 -5.12
C ILE A 15 5.70 9.93 -5.29
N CYS A 16 5.01 10.20 -6.40
CA CYS A 16 4.57 11.54 -6.74
C CYS A 16 3.05 11.57 -6.90
N VAL A 17 2.38 12.31 -6.02
CA VAL A 17 0.94 12.54 -6.09
C VAL A 17 0.72 13.82 -6.89
N ASN A 18 0.04 13.70 -8.02
CA ASN A 18 -0.14 14.79 -8.98
C ASN A 18 -1.57 15.35 -8.99
N GLY A 19 -1.73 16.55 -9.53
CA GLY A 19 -3.02 17.16 -9.81
C GLY A 19 -3.87 17.36 -8.55
N ALA A 20 -5.19 17.11 -8.65
CA ALA A 20 -6.11 17.33 -7.55
C ALA A 20 -5.79 16.50 -6.30
N ALA A 21 -5.15 15.34 -6.45
CA ALA A 21 -4.76 14.50 -5.32
C ALA A 21 -3.62 15.12 -4.48
N ALA A 22 -2.84 16.03 -5.06
CA ALA A 22 -1.79 16.77 -4.34
C ALA A 22 -2.37 17.75 -3.30
N HIS A 23 -3.65 18.10 -3.38
CA HIS A 23 -4.31 18.89 -2.33
C HIS A 23 -4.59 18.09 -1.05
N LEU A 24 -4.40 16.77 -1.09
CA LEU A 24 -4.66 15.86 0.04
C LEU A 24 -3.38 15.23 0.60
N ASN A 25 -2.20 15.56 0.04
CA ASN A 25 -0.92 14.97 0.43
C ASN A 25 0.20 16.01 0.28
N GLU A 26 1.19 15.93 1.14
CA GLU A 26 2.41 16.75 1.08
C GLU A 26 3.66 15.87 0.92
N PRO A 27 4.75 16.37 0.32
CA PRO A 27 6.02 15.66 0.31
C PRO A 27 6.49 15.30 1.72
N GLY A 28 6.65 14.01 1.98
CA GLY A 28 7.04 13.47 3.30
C GLY A 28 5.93 12.71 4.01
N ASP A 29 4.68 12.80 3.55
CA ASP A 29 3.58 12.00 4.07
C ASP A 29 3.85 10.50 3.89
N LEU A 30 3.54 9.73 4.94
CA LEU A 30 3.49 8.28 4.87
C LEU A 30 2.15 7.85 4.29
N VAL A 31 2.18 7.16 3.15
CA VAL A 31 0.99 6.73 2.43
C VAL A 31 0.98 5.21 2.21
N ILE A 32 -0.22 4.64 2.07
CA ILE A 32 -0.43 3.25 1.66
C ILE A 32 -1.06 3.26 0.27
N LEU A 33 -0.45 2.55 -0.68
CA LEU A 33 -0.99 2.33 -2.03
C LEU A 33 -1.60 0.93 -2.10
N ALA A 34 -2.86 0.85 -2.52
CA ALA A 34 -3.60 -0.40 -2.62
C ALA A 34 -4.33 -0.50 -3.97
N THR A 35 -4.36 -1.70 -4.52
CA THR A 35 -5.17 -2.07 -5.69
C THR A 35 -6.17 -3.14 -5.27
N PHE A 36 -7.35 -3.10 -5.88
CA PHE A 36 -8.42 -4.05 -5.60
C PHE A 36 -8.79 -4.79 -6.89
N ALA A 37 -9.26 -6.02 -6.74
CA ALA A 37 -9.77 -6.84 -7.83
C ALA A 37 -11.00 -7.59 -7.33
N ASP A 38 -11.97 -7.78 -8.22
CA ASP A 38 -13.10 -8.66 -7.98
C ASP A 38 -12.66 -10.12 -8.17
N MET A 39 -13.10 -10.98 -7.27
CA MET A 39 -12.81 -12.40 -7.26
C MET A 39 -14.05 -13.17 -6.84
N ASP A 40 -14.15 -14.43 -7.23
CA ASP A 40 -15.15 -15.29 -6.64
C ASP A 40 -14.79 -15.65 -5.19
N ARG A 41 -15.76 -16.21 -4.45
CA ARG A 41 -15.57 -16.53 -3.03
C ARG A 41 -14.49 -17.60 -2.80
N ALA A 42 -14.29 -18.54 -3.71
CA ALA A 42 -13.29 -19.59 -3.55
C ALA A 42 -11.90 -19.00 -3.79
N GLU A 43 -11.72 -18.25 -4.87
CA GLU A 43 -10.48 -17.53 -5.20
C GLU A 43 -10.07 -16.57 -4.07
N ALA A 44 -11.01 -15.76 -3.57
CA ALA A 44 -10.74 -14.77 -2.53
C ALA A 44 -10.29 -15.39 -1.19
N ARG A 45 -10.66 -16.64 -0.89
CA ARG A 45 -10.26 -17.31 0.37
C ARG A 45 -8.78 -17.68 0.39
N ASP A 46 -8.23 -18.04 -0.76
CA ASP A 46 -6.88 -18.55 -0.90
C ASP A 46 -5.92 -17.51 -1.50
N TYR A 47 -6.44 -16.34 -1.92
CA TYR A 47 -5.65 -15.28 -2.51
C TYR A 47 -4.63 -14.69 -1.51
N GLN A 48 -3.37 -14.66 -1.94
CA GLN A 48 -2.27 -14.03 -1.20
C GLN A 48 -1.92 -12.71 -1.91
N PRO A 49 -2.15 -11.54 -1.27
CA PRO A 49 -1.81 -10.28 -1.88
C PRO A 49 -0.30 -10.11 -1.98
N LYS A 50 0.17 -9.47 -3.06
CA LYS A 50 1.55 -9.01 -3.11
C LYS A 50 1.70 -7.78 -2.23
N VAL A 51 2.47 -7.91 -1.16
CA VAL A 51 2.81 -6.79 -0.27
C VAL A 51 4.25 -6.37 -0.52
N VAL A 52 4.45 -5.07 -0.76
CA VAL A 52 5.78 -4.47 -0.87
C VAL A 52 5.93 -3.50 0.28
N ARG A 53 6.90 -3.79 1.16
CA ARG A 53 7.26 -2.93 2.28
C ARG A 53 8.50 -2.14 1.92
N VAL A 54 8.56 -0.89 2.38
CA VAL A 54 9.66 0.02 2.08
C VAL A 54 10.15 0.74 3.33
N ASP A 55 11.40 1.18 3.31
CA ASP A 55 11.93 2.10 4.31
C ASP A 55 11.51 3.56 4.04
N ARG A 56 11.98 4.48 4.89
CA ARG A 56 11.73 5.93 4.77
C ARG A 56 12.24 6.56 3.47
N ASP A 57 13.16 5.89 2.78
CA ASP A 57 13.80 6.33 1.53
C ASP A 57 13.19 5.58 0.31
N ASN A 58 12.01 4.97 0.50
CA ASN A 58 11.27 4.17 -0.49
C ASN A 58 12.08 3.00 -1.05
N ARG A 59 13.04 2.45 -0.28
CA ARG A 59 13.76 1.23 -0.66
C ARG A 59 12.97 0.04 -0.20
N VAL A 60 12.77 -0.92 -1.10
CA VAL A 60 12.16 -2.21 -0.74
C VAL A 60 13.01 -2.87 0.33
N ILE A 61 12.37 -3.26 1.43
CA ILE A 61 13.00 -4.02 2.50
C ILE A 61 12.74 -5.51 2.27
N ASP A 62 13.68 -6.34 2.72
CA ASP A 62 13.56 -7.80 2.70
C ASP A 62 12.71 -8.25 3.89
N ASP A 63 11.40 -8.03 3.80
CA ASP A 63 10.42 -8.41 4.81
C ASP A 63 9.32 -9.30 4.20
N GLU A 64 9.55 -10.61 4.36
CA GLU A 64 8.67 -11.70 3.93
C GLU A 64 7.56 -12.02 4.95
N SER A 65 7.35 -11.16 5.95
CA SER A 65 6.27 -11.38 6.93
C SER A 65 4.92 -11.46 6.21
N PRO A 66 4.10 -12.49 6.50
CA PRO A 66 2.81 -12.62 5.83
C PRO A 66 1.90 -11.44 6.19
N GLU A 67 1.14 -10.97 5.22
CA GLU A 67 0.07 -10.03 5.50
C GLU A 67 -1.03 -10.72 6.33
N LEU A 68 -1.47 -10.07 7.40
CA LEU A 68 -2.52 -10.58 8.27
C LEU A 68 -3.81 -9.79 8.01
N PRO A 69 -4.83 -10.39 7.36
CA PRO A 69 -6.11 -9.73 7.11
C PRO A 69 -6.78 -9.29 8.41
N GLY A 70 -7.25 -8.05 8.45
CA GLY A 70 -7.95 -7.50 9.61
C GLY A 70 -9.40 -7.99 9.79
N PRO A 71 -10.02 -7.70 10.96
CA PRO A 71 -9.45 -6.98 12.09
C PRO A 71 -8.66 -7.92 13.02
N ILE A 72 -7.41 -7.60 13.32
CA ILE A 72 -6.76 -8.15 14.51
C ILE A 72 -7.47 -7.47 15.69
N LEU A 73 -8.49 -8.12 16.25
CA LEU A 73 -9.36 -7.60 17.33
C LEU A 73 -8.60 -7.22 18.62
N ASN A 74 -7.28 -7.42 18.68
CA ASN A 74 -6.42 -7.08 19.80
C ASN A 74 -5.66 -5.74 19.63
N SER A 75 -5.81 -5.03 18.50
CA SER A 75 -5.16 -3.71 18.32
C SER A 75 -5.95 -2.54 18.91
N ILE A 76 -7.17 -2.79 19.40
CA ILE A 76 -7.98 -1.81 20.16
C ILE A 76 -7.85 -2.08 21.67
N ALA A 77 -6.62 -2.19 22.17
CA ALA A 77 -6.33 -1.84 23.55
C ALA A 77 -5.87 -0.37 23.55
N CYS A 78 -6.79 0.54 23.28
CA CYS A 78 -6.62 1.93 23.72
C CYS A 78 -6.68 1.90 25.26
N ALA A 79 -5.51 1.94 25.87
CA ALA A 79 -5.33 2.53 27.20
C ALA A 79 -5.40 4.06 27.09
#